data_AF-A0A955SZQ2-F1
#
_entry.id   AF-A0A955SZQ2-F1
#
_cell.length_a   1.000
_cell.length_b   1.000
_cell.length_c   1.000
_cell.angle_alpha   90.00
_cell.angle_beta   90.00
_cell.angle_gamma   90.00
#
_symmetry.space_group_name_H-M   'P 1'
#
loop_
_entity.id
_entity.type
_entity.pdbx_description
1 polymer ?
#
loop_
_entity_poly.entity_id
_entity_poly.type
_entity_poly.pdbx_seq_one_letter_code
_entity_poly.pdbx_strand_id
1 'polypeptide(L)'
;MAAMDYPPTRIGAGRNAIEKYKELRQQVSPNDCLGLITFESRPRVVCPLAWLSDPSQAVFFSRSLTTIQPHGGTRLDRAFDLATECLLIQICGLCLAQEGRVRVHVLTDGHSGGNPEKAAHELKENGVVIDITGIGGAPEEVNESLLKRCASIEDGRLLYRFIGDGDSNALAEHFGRLAIR
;
A
#
# COMPACT_ATOMS: atom_id res chain seq x y z
N MET A 1 10.24 7.86 5.64
CA MET A 1 8.96 8.61 5.59
C MET A 1 8.95 9.88 6.47
N ALA A 2 10.01 10.16 7.24
CA ALA A 2 10.08 11.29 8.16
C ALA A 2 10.59 12.59 7.53
N ALA A 3 11.06 12.55 6.28
CA ALA A 3 11.56 13.73 5.59
C ALA A 3 10.46 14.78 5.39
N MET A 4 10.86 16.05 5.49
CA MET A 4 10.02 17.24 5.36
C MET A 4 10.05 17.82 3.93
N ASP A 5 10.60 17.08 2.98
CA ASP A 5 10.77 17.49 1.58
C ASP A 5 9.49 17.35 0.75
N TYR A 6 8.49 16.62 1.24
CA TYR A 6 7.17 16.54 0.63
C TYR A 6 6.13 17.08 1.62
N PRO A 7 5.35 18.13 1.29
CA PRO A 7 4.40 18.73 2.24
C PRO A 7 3.12 17.89 2.42
N PRO A 8 2.50 17.87 3.62
CA PRO A 8 2.98 18.46 4.87
C PRO A 8 4.20 17.71 5.46
N THR A 9 4.27 16.41 5.21
CA THR A 9 5.42 15.49 5.37
C THR A 9 5.19 14.30 4.43
N ARG A 10 6.21 13.52 4.05
CA ARG A 10 5.98 12.28 3.27
C ARG A 10 4.94 11.37 3.93
N ILE A 11 5.00 11.19 5.25
CA ILE A 11 4.01 10.40 6.00
C ILE A 11 2.63 11.06 6.05
N GLY A 12 2.55 12.38 6.22
CA GLY A 12 1.29 13.11 6.25
C GLY A 12 0.57 13.07 4.90
N ALA A 13 1.31 13.24 3.80
CA ALA A 13 0.80 13.06 2.46
C ALA A 13 0.32 11.62 2.23
N GLY A 14 1.10 10.62 2.68
CA GLY A 14 0.72 9.21 2.62
C GLY A 14 -0.60 8.92 3.33
N ARG A 15 -0.79 9.45 4.55
CA ARG A 15 -2.05 9.34 5.27
C ARG A 15 -3.21 9.98 4.51
N ASN A 16 -3.04 11.21 4.02
CA ASN A 16 -4.09 11.90 3.25
C ASN A 16 -4.47 11.13 1.97
N ALA A 17 -3.49 10.55 1.28
CA ALA A 17 -3.72 9.77 0.08
C ALA A 17 -4.46 8.46 0.35
N ILE A 18 -4.10 7.75 1.43
CA ILE A 18 -4.78 6.51 1.86
C ILE A 18 -6.20 6.82 2.32
N GLU A 19 -6.43 7.91 3.06
CA GLU A 19 -7.77 8.32 3.49
C GLU A 19 -8.67 8.64 2.28
N LYS A 20 -8.13 9.40 1.31
CA LYS A 20 -8.83 9.68 0.05
C LYS A 20 -9.13 8.40 -0.75
N TYR A 21 -8.20 7.44 -0.78
CA TYR A 21 -8.45 6.13 -1.38
C TYR A 21 -9.62 5.41 -0.71
N LYS A 22 -9.63 5.36 0.63
CA LYS A 22 -10.70 4.74 1.42
C LYS A 22 -12.05 5.39 1.14
N GLU A 23 -12.13 6.72 1.17
CA GLU A 23 -13.37 7.47 0.93
C GLU A 23 -13.94 7.22 -0.47
N LEU A 24 -13.09 7.28 -1.50
CA LEU A 24 -13.53 7.01 -2.87
C LEU A 24 -13.91 5.55 -3.05
N ARG A 25 -13.14 4.61 -2.47
CA ARG A 25 -13.45 3.19 -2.57
C ARG A 25 -14.75 2.83 -1.89
N GLN A 26 -15.06 3.45 -0.75
CA GLN A 26 -16.33 3.27 -0.06
C GLN A 26 -17.52 3.73 -0.91
N GLN A 27 -17.34 4.71 -1.81
CA GLN A 27 -18.39 5.16 -2.72
C GLN A 27 -18.57 4.22 -3.91
N VAL A 28 -17.47 3.73 -4.51
CA VAL A 28 -17.54 2.93 -5.75
C VAL A 28 -17.66 1.42 -5.52
N SER A 29 -17.12 0.92 -4.42
CA SER A 29 -17.16 -0.50 -4.01
C SER A 29 -17.28 -0.61 -2.48
N PRO A 30 -18.44 -0.29 -1.89
CA PRO A 30 -18.65 -0.30 -0.44
C PRO A 30 -18.45 -1.67 0.20
N ASN A 31 -18.57 -2.75 -0.57
CA ASN A 31 -18.36 -4.12 -0.08
C ASN A 31 -16.88 -4.55 -0.10
N ASP A 32 -15.94 -3.66 -0.43
CA ASP A 32 -14.53 -3.99 -0.33
C ASP A 32 -14.06 -4.00 1.12
N CYS A 33 -13.01 -4.79 1.38
CA CYS A 33 -12.25 -4.78 2.61
C CYS A 33 -10.92 -4.06 2.41
N LEU A 34 -10.52 -3.21 3.37
CA LEU A 34 -9.18 -2.62 3.40
C LEU A 34 -8.42 -3.03 4.64
N GLY A 35 -7.14 -3.35 4.48
CA GLY A 35 -6.20 -3.63 5.55
C GLY A 35 -5.04 -2.65 5.50
N LEU A 36 -4.34 -2.50 6.62
CA LEU A 36 -3.23 -1.57 6.74
C LEU A 36 -2.05 -2.24 7.42
N ILE A 37 -0.97 -2.41 6.66
CA ILE A 37 0.32 -2.89 7.14
C ILE A 37 1.30 -1.73 7.11
N THR A 38 2.04 -1.53 8.19
CA THR A 38 3.22 -0.68 8.21
C THR A 38 4.45 -1.54 8.17
N PHE A 39 5.52 -1.00 7.59
CA PHE A 39 6.80 -1.68 7.56
C PHE A 39 7.94 -0.71 7.77
N GLU A 40 8.95 -1.23 8.44
CA GLU A 40 10.22 -0.59 8.76
C GLU A 40 11.26 -1.72 8.73
N SER A 41 11.99 -1.94 9.83
CA SER A 41 12.77 -3.16 10.05
C SER A 41 11.90 -4.41 10.33
N ARG A 42 10.71 -4.23 10.92
CA ARG A 42 9.73 -5.30 11.18
C ARG A 42 8.32 -4.84 10.79
N PRO A 43 7.62 -5.54 9.89
CA PRO A 43 6.27 -5.17 9.50
C PRO A 43 5.26 -5.49 10.61
N ARG A 44 4.16 -4.73 10.63
CA ARG A 44 3.07 -4.89 11.60
C ARG A 44 1.73 -4.60 10.95
N VAL A 45 0.71 -5.37 11.33
CA VAL A 45 -0.68 -5.05 11.00
C VAL A 45 -1.14 -3.93 11.92
N VAL A 46 -1.50 -2.79 11.34
CA VAL A 46 -2.05 -1.61 12.05
C VAL A 46 -3.57 -1.62 11.98
N CYS A 47 -4.13 -2.17 10.89
CA CYS A 47 -5.54 -2.45 10.75
C CYS A 47 -5.69 -3.81 10.04
N PRO A 48 -6.36 -4.81 10.64
CA PRO A 48 -6.77 -5.99 9.89
C PRO A 48 -7.75 -5.59 8.78
N LEU A 49 -8.07 -6.51 7.86
CA LEU A 49 -9.09 -6.26 6.84
C LEU A 49 -10.41 -5.80 7.49
N ALA A 50 -10.83 -4.59 7.12
CA ALA A 50 -12.01 -3.89 7.61
C ALA A 50 -12.98 -3.67 6.45
N TRP A 51 -14.24 -4.10 6.61
CA TRP A 51 -15.29 -3.87 5.61
C TRP A 51 -15.63 -2.38 5.53
N LEU A 52 -15.61 -1.82 4.31
CA LEU A 52 -15.97 -0.42 4.09
C LEU A 52 -17.46 -0.14 4.29
N SER A 53 -18.31 -1.16 4.17
CA SER A 53 -19.76 -1.07 4.38
C SER A 53 -20.14 -1.01 5.86
N ASP A 54 -19.25 -1.41 6.78
CA ASP A 54 -19.45 -1.30 8.23
C ASP A 54 -18.87 0.03 8.73
N PRO A 55 -19.71 0.98 9.18
CA PRO A 55 -19.23 2.29 9.65
C PRO A 55 -18.26 2.19 10.82
N SER A 56 -18.41 1.19 11.71
CA SER A 56 -17.53 1.03 12.87
C SER A 56 -16.13 0.60 12.45
N GLN A 57 -16.03 -0.30 11.46
CA GLN A 57 -14.77 -0.76 10.89
C GLN A 57 -14.11 0.33 10.02
N ALA A 58 -14.90 1.08 9.24
CA ALA A 58 -14.40 2.21 8.46
C ALA A 58 -13.81 3.32 9.36
N VAL A 59 -14.47 3.64 10.47
CA VAL A 59 -13.96 4.59 11.48
C VAL A 59 -12.70 4.02 12.16
N PHE A 60 -12.68 2.73 12.48
CA PHE A 60 -11.51 2.07 13.05
C PHE A 60 -10.30 2.16 12.11
N PHE A 61 -10.49 1.91 10.81
CA PHE A 61 -9.44 2.06 9.80
C PHE A 61 -8.84 3.48 9.78
N SER A 62 -9.68 4.52 9.72
CA SER A 62 -9.21 5.92 9.75
C SER A 62 -8.46 6.24 11.04
N ARG A 63 -8.92 5.74 12.20
CA ARG A 63 -8.21 5.92 13.47
C ARG A 63 -6.85 5.21 13.44
N SER A 64 -6.80 3.97 12.99
CA SER A 64 -5.56 3.20 12.81
C SER A 64 -4.54 3.94 11.95
N LEU A 65 -4.97 4.57 10.85
CA LEU A 65 -4.12 5.36 9.96
C LEU A 65 -3.42 6.53 10.68
N THR A 66 -4.09 7.19 11.61
CA THR A 66 -3.49 8.29 12.40
C THR A 66 -2.37 7.82 13.33
N THR A 67 -2.31 6.54 13.68
CA THR A 67 -1.28 5.99 14.58
C THR A 67 0.07 5.73 13.90
N ILE A 68 0.12 5.73 12.56
CA ILE A 68 1.34 5.35 11.81
C ILE A 68 2.43 6.41 11.94
N GLN A 69 3.49 6.12 12.68
CA GLN A 69 4.66 7.00 12.75
C GLN A 69 5.80 6.50 11.86
N PRO A 70 6.58 7.40 11.25
CA PRO A 70 7.76 7.01 10.49
C PRO A 70 8.86 6.54 11.45
N HIS A 71 9.46 5.40 11.15
CA HIS A 71 10.56 4.81 11.90
C HIS A 71 11.66 4.29 10.95
N GLY A 72 12.73 3.73 11.51
CA GLY A 72 13.96 3.41 10.78
C GLY A 72 13.95 2.07 10.03
N GLY A 73 14.47 2.10 8.79
CA GLY A 73 14.68 0.93 7.95
C GLY A 73 13.55 0.66 6.97
N THR A 74 13.78 -0.26 6.04
CA THR A 74 12.81 -0.62 5.01
C THR A 74 13.00 -2.09 4.64
N ARG A 75 12.05 -2.94 5.00
CA ARG A 75 12.03 -4.39 4.72
C ARG A 75 10.77 -4.77 3.96
N LEU A 76 10.74 -4.44 2.66
CA LEU A 76 9.61 -4.78 1.79
C LEU A 76 9.42 -6.30 1.69
N ASP A 77 10.51 -7.08 1.71
CA ASP A 77 10.45 -8.54 1.73
C ASP A 77 9.56 -9.05 2.86
N ARG A 78 9.80 -8.59 4.09
CA ARG A 78 8.99 -8.96 5.25
C ARG A 78 7.57 -8.42 5.16
N ALA A 79 7.38 -7.23 4.61
CA ALA A 79 6.05 -6.66 4.43
C ALA A 79 5.19 -7.51 3.48
N PHE A 80 5.80 -8.05 2.41
CA PHE A 80 5.16 -8.99 1.50
C PHE A 80 4.87 -10.34 2.16
N ASP A 81 5.79 -10.86 2.97
CA ASP A 81 5.54 -12.07 3.77
C ASP A 81 4.32 -11.87 4.68
N LEU A 82 4.26 -10.76 5.42
CA LEU A 82 3.14 -10.46 6.32
C LEU A 82 1.83 -10.22 5.56
N ALA A 83 1.87 -9.58 4.40
CA ALA A 83 0.70 -9.42 3.54
C ALA A 83 0.17 -10.79 3.10
N THR A 84 1.06 -11.71 2.72
CA THR A 84 0.72 -13.09 2.39
C THR A 84 0.05 -13.79 3.58
N GLU A 85 0.63 -13.71 4.77
CA GLU A 85 0.05 -14.31 5.99
C GLU A 85 -1.35 -13.76 6.30
N CYS A 86 -1.53 -12.43 6.25
CA CYS A 86 -2.82 -11.80 6.50
C CYS A 86 -3.88 -12.26 5.50
N LEU A 87 -3.51 -12.29 4.22
CA LEU A 87 -4.37 -12.76 3.15
C LEU A 87 -4.71 -14.24 3.33
N LEU A 88 -3.73 -15.12 3.55
CA LEU A 88 -4.00 -16.56 3.73
C LEU A 88 -4.89 -16.85 4.94
N ILE A 89 -4.64 -16.22 6.09
CA ILE A 89 -5.45 -16.40 7.31
C ILE A 89 -6.88 -15.95 7.06
N GLN A 90 -7.06 -14.81 6.38
CA GLN A 90 -8.39 -14.23 6.17
C GLN A 90 -9.10 -14.82 4.95
N ILE A 91 -8.42 -15.38 3.96
CA ILE A 91 -9.03 -16.15 2.85
C ILE A 91 -9.53 -17.51 3.35
N CYS A 92 -8.88 -18.09 4.36
CA CYS A 92 -9.37 -19.30 5.02
C CYS A 92 -10.57 -19.04 5.97
N GLY A 93 -10.80 -17.78 6.38
CA GLY A 93 -11.86 -17.40 7.33
C GLY A 93 -13.00 -16.57 6.74
N LEU A 94 -12.73 -15.73 5.75
CA LEU A 94 -13.73 -15.11 4.88
C LEU A 94 -13.96 -16.06 3.72
N CYS A 95 -15.22 -16.36 3.45
CA CYS A 95 -15.60 -16.72 2.09
C CYS A 95 -15.19 -15.54 1.21
N LEU A 96 -14.02 -15.59 0.56
CA LEU A 96 -13.78 -14.82 -0.64
C LEU A 96 -14.87 -15.29 -1.61
N ALA A 97 -16.00 -14.57 -1.61
CA ALA A 97 -17.01 -14.71 -2.62
C ALA A 97 -16.28 -14.66 -3.97
N GLN A 98 -16.59 -15.63 -4.82
CA GLN A 98 -15.70 -16.25 -5.81
C GLN A 98 -15.20 -15.37 -6.97
N GLU A 99 -15.13 -14.05 -6.83
CA GLU A 99 -14.77 -13.12 -7.92
C GLU A 99 -13.91 -11.93 -7.46
N GLY A 100 -13.57 -11.82 -6.17
CA GLY A 100 -12.81 -10.69 -5.62
C GLY A 100 -11.32 -10.70 -5.99
N ARG A 101 -10.83 -9.66 -6.67
CA ARG A 101 -9.39 -9.44 -6.89
C ARG A 101 -8.69 -8.92 -5.62
N VAL A 102 -7.60 -9.56 -5.23
CA VAL A 102 -6.75 -9.10 -4.13
C VAL A 102 -5.66 -8.16 -4.67
N ARG A 103 -5.55 -6.98 -4.07
CA ARG A 103 -4.51 -5.99 -4.43
C ARG A 103 -3.74 -5.53 -3.21
N VAL A 104 -2.44 -5.31 -3.39
CA VAL A 104 -1.55 -4.69 -2.40
C VAL A 104 -1.00 -3.39 -2.98
N HIS A 105 -1.35 -2.28 -2.34
CA HIS A 105 -0.81 -0.95 -2.65
C HIS A 105 0.36 -0.66 -1.71
N VAL A 106 1.55 -0.46 -2.28
CA VAL A 106 2.77 -0.17 -1.53
C VAL A 106 3.11 1.31 -1.67
N LEU A 107 3.35 1.98 -0.55
CA LEU A 107 3.93 3.33 -0.52
C LEU A 107 5.26 3.28 0.24
N THR A 108 6.35 3.68 -0.40
CA THR A 108 7.68 3.64 0.19
C THR A 108 8.55 4.81 -0.25
N ASP A 109 9.48 5.20 0.62
CA ASP A 109 10.39 6.33 0.39
C ASP A 109 11.87 5.97 0.62
N GLY A 110 12.17 4.67 0.64
CA GLY A 110 13.49 4.19 1.00
C GLY A 110 13.87 2.89 0.30
N HIS A 111 15.14 2.55 0.43
CA HIS A 111 15.73 1.34 -0.13
C HIS A 111 15.38 0.12 0.71
N SER A 112 14.75 -0.88 0.11
CA SER A 112 14.54 -2.15 0.80
C SER A 112 15.85 -2.91 1.01
N GLY A 113 16.05 -3.44 2.22
CA GLY A 113 16.94 -4.58 2.44
C GLY A 113 16.28 -5.92 2.09
N GLY A 114 17.06 -7.01 2.14
CA GLY A 114 16.56 -8.37 1.95
C GLY A 114 16.36 -8.77 0.47
N ASN A 115 15.36 -9.63 0.21
CA ASN A 115 15.02 -10.09 -1.15
C ASN A 115 13.53 -9.84 -1.47
N PRO A 116 13.13 -8.57 -1.67
CA PRO A 116 11.73 -8.23 -1.91
C PRO A 116 11.23 -8.75 -3.27
N GLU A 117 12.11 -8.99 -4.24
CA GLU A 117 11.72 -9.54 -5.55
C GLU A 117 11.16 -10.95 -5.42
N LYS A 118 11.82 -11.80 -4.62
CA LYS A 118 11.33 -13.15 -4.33
C LYS A 118 9.96 -13.12 -3.64
N ALA A 119 9.83 -12.32 -2.57
CA ALA A 119 8.56 -12.23 -1.84
C ALA A 119 7.43 -11.62 -2.69
N ALA A 120 7.73 -10.63 -3.53
CA ALA A 120 6.77 -10.08 -4.48
C ALA A 120 6.36 -11.10 -5.56
N HIS A 121 7.31 -11.93 -6.02
CA HIS A 121 7.01 -13.01 -6.95
C HIS A 121 6.03 -14.00 -6.35
N GLU A 122 6.27 -14.45 -5.11
CA GLU A 122 5.38 -15.38 -4.39
C GLU A 122 3.97 -14.79 -4.21
N LEU A 123 3.82 -13.51 -3.85
CA LEU A 123 2.51 -12.85 -3.82
C LEU A 123 1.80 -12.87 -5.17
N LYS A 124 2.53 -12.56 -6.26
CA LYS A 124 1.98 -12.54 -7.61
C LYS A 124 1.55 -13.93 -8.08
N GLU A 125 2.30 -14.97 -7.74
CA GLU A 125 1.92 -16.37 -8.01
C GLU A 125 0.63 -16.77 -7.29
N ASN A 126 0.34 -16.18 -6.12
CA ASN A 126 -0.92 -16.34 -5.40
C ASN A 126 -2.07 -15.46 -5.93
N GLY A 127 -1.91 -14.84 -7.11
CA GLY A 127 -2.95 -14.04 -7.76
C GLY A 127 -3.11 -12.63 -7.19
N VAL A 128 -2.18 -12.17 -6.36
CA VAL A 128 -2.19 -10.80 -5.81
C VAL A 128 -1.60 -9.82 -6.81
N VAL A 129 -2.32 -8.73 -7.07
CA VAL A 129 -1.80 -7.61 -7.88
C VAL A 129 -1.07 -6.61 -6.97
N ILE A 130 0.15 -6.22 -7.34
CA ILE A 130 0.99 -5.31 -6.55
C ILE A 130 1.14 -3.99 -7.31
N ASP A 131 0.58 -2.92 -6.76
CA ASP A 131 0.77 -1.54 -7.20
C ASP A 131 1.80 -0.86 -6.27
N ILE A 132 2.88 -0.29 -6.81
CA ILE A 132 3.96 0.31 -6.01
C ILE A 132 4.13 1.80 -6.32
N THR A 133 4.09 2.60 -5.26
CA THR A 133 4.37 4.04 -5.29
C THR A 133 5.68 4.32 -4.53
N GLY A 134 6.68 4.84 -5.25
CA GLY A 134 7.87 5.43 -4.65
C GLY A 134 7.69 6.93 -4.45
N ILE A 135 8.08 7.47 -3.28
CA ILE A 135 8.06 8.91 -2.99
C ILE A 135 9.45 9.39 -2.55
N GLY A 136 9.94 10.49 -3.12
CA GLY A 136 11.20 11.10 -2.68
C GLY A 136 11.65 12.25 -3.56
N GLY A 137 12.86 12.77 -3.35
CA GLY A 137 13.41 13.83 -4.20
C GLY A 137 13.77 13.31 -5.60
N ALA A 138 14.31 12.10 -5.67
CA ALA A 138 14.69 11.44 -6.93
C ALA A 138 14.38 9.92 -6.95
N PRO A 139 14.20 9.30 -8.13
CA PRO A 139 13.92 7.86 -8.26
C PRO A 139 14.99 6.96 -7.64
N GLU A 140 16.24 7.42 -7.59
CA GLU A 140 17.36 6.68 -7.01
C GLU A 140 17.18 6.52 -5.49
N GLU A 141 16.54 7.46 -4.79
CA GLU A 141 16.33 7.41 -3.34
C GLU A 141 15.45 6.23 -2.88
N VAL A 142 14.64 5.69 -3.80
CA VAL A 142 13.70 4.60 -3.53
C VAL A 142 14.09 3.28 -4.19
N ASN A 143 15.28 3.22 -4.82
CA ASN A 143 15.70 2.11 -5.67
C ASN A 143 14.62 1.75 -6.69
N GLU A 144 14.27 2.70 -7.56
CA GLU A 144 13.20 2.55 -8.56
C GLU A 144 13.30 1.24 -9.35
N SER A 145 14.52 0.83 -9.74
CA SER A 145 14.74 -0.41 -10.48
C SER A 145 14.23 -1.65 -9.73
N LEU A 146 14.46 -1.72 -8.42
CA LEU A 146 13.95 -2.79 -7.56
C LEU A 146 12.42 -2.75 -7.46
N LEU A 147 11.86 -1.56 -7.22
CA LEU A 147 10.41 -1.37 -7.10
C LEU A 147 9.67 -1.77 -8.38
N LYS A 148 10.21 -1.42 -9.55
CA LYS A 148 9.67 -1.84 -10.85
C LYS A 148 9.66 -3.36 -11.03
N ARG A 149 10.64 -4.10 -10.51
CA ARG A 149 10.66 -5.58 -10.58
C ARG A 149 9.67 -6.23 -9.62
N CYS A 150 9.40 -5.60 -8.47
CA CYS A 150 8.39 -6.07 -7.53
C CYS A 150 6.96 -5.84 -8.03
N ALA A 151 6.68 -4.69 -8.66
CA ALA A 151 5.35 -4.33 -9.16
C ALA A 151 4.78 -5.35 -10.16
N SER A 152 3.46 -5.43 -10.23
CA SER A 152 2.74 -6.24 -11.21
C SER A 152 2.67 -5.53 -12.57
N ILE A 153 2.35 -6.31 -13.60
CA ILE A 153 1.93 -5.81 -14.91
C ILE A 153 0.46 -6.20 -15.09
N GLU A 154 -0.40 -5.24 -15.43
CA GLU A 154 -1.81 -5.49 -15.74
C GLU A 154 -2.16 -4.74 -17.03
N ASP A 155 -2.79 -5.42 -17.99
CA ASP A 155 -3.12 -4.89 -19.33
C ASP A 155 -1.92 -4.26 -20.05
N GLY A 156 -0.75 -4.90 -19.92
CA GLY A 156 0.52 -4.44 -20.53
C GLY A 156 1.12 -3.21 -19.85
N ARG A 157 0.55 -2.73 -18.74
CA ARG A 157 1.05 -1.56 -18.00
C ARG A 157 1.72 -1.99 -16.71
N LEU A 158 2.92 -1.48 -16.48
CA LEU A 158 3.63 -1.64 -15.22
C LEU A 158 2.93 -0.83 -14.11
N LEU A 159 2.62 -1.49 -13.00
CA LEU A 159 1.92 -0.91 -11.86
C LEU A 159 2.89 -0.24 -10.88
N TYR A 160 3.66 0.69 -11.42
CA TYR A 160 4.65 1.46 -10.67
C TYR A 160 4.49 2.95 -10.96
N ARG A 161 4.65 3.77 -9.91
CA ARG A 161 4.74 5.22 -10.05
C ARG A 161 5.76 5.81 -9.10
N PHE A 162 6.63 6.67 -9.62
CA PHE A 162 7.43 7.59 -8.81
C PHE A 162 6.69 8.91 -8.61
N ILE A 163 6.79 9.49 -7.42
CA ILE A 163 6.24 10.80 -7.07
C ILE A 163 7.35 11.64 -6.42
N GLY A 164 7.73 12.71 -7.12
CA GLY A 164 8.71 13.69 -6.66
C GLY A 164 8.14 14.68 -5.63
N ASP A 165 8.99 15.54 -5.08
CA ASP A 165 8.66 16.60 -4.11
C ASP A 165 7.96 17.84 -4.71
N GLY A 166 7.93 17.97 -6.04
CA GLY A 166 7.42 19.16 -6.74
C GLY A 166 5.90 19.34 -6.79
N ASP A 167 5.10 18.31 -6.46
CA ASP A 167 3.62 18.40 -6.48
C ASP A 167 3.02 17.74 -5.24
N SER A 168 2.58 18.56 -4.30
CA SER A 168 2.00 18.15 -3.03
C SER A 168 0.73 17.30 -3.17
N ASN A 169 0.00 17.44 -4.29
CA ASN A 169 -1.26 16.73 -4.53
C ASN A 169 -1.09 15.42 -5.33
N ALA A 170 0.06 15.23 -5.98
CA ALA A 170 0.30 14.09 -6.88
C ALA A 170 -0.01 12.74 -6.23
N LEU A 171 0.37 12.57 -4.96
CA LEU A 171 0.11 11.33 -4.21
C LEU A 171 -1.38 11.09 -3.96
N ALA A 172 -2.10 12.11 -3.52
CA ALA A 172 -3.54 12.02 -3.27
C ALA A 172 -4.34 11.81 -4.57
N GLU A 173 -3.93 12.43 -5.68
CA GLU A 173 -4.51 12.16 -6.99
C GLU A 173 -4.21 10.75 -7.50
N HIS A 174 -2.98 10.26 -7.29
CA HIS A 174 -2.62 8.91 -7.68
C HIS A 174 -3.48 7.88 -6.95
N PHE A 175 -3.59 7.98 -5.62
CA PHE A 175 -4.43 7.09 -4.83
C PHE A 175 -5.92 7.24 -5.17
N GLY A 176 -6.38 8.44 -5.52
CA GLY A 176 -7.73 8.63 -6.02
C GLY A 176 -8.00 7.87 -7.33
N ARG A 177 -7.03 7.84 -8.26
CA ARG A 177 -7.13 7.03 -9.48
C ARG A 177 -7.08 5.52 -9.19
N LEU A 178 -6.30 5.09 -8.20
CA LEU A 178 -6.25 3.68 -7.79
C LEU A 178 -7.60 3.22 -7.20
N ALA A 179 -8.30 4.09 -6.48
CA ALA A 179 -9.56 3.76 -5.82
C ALA A 179 -10.71 3.43 -6.78
N ILE A 180 -10.69 3.99 -7.99
CA ILE A 180 -11.76 3.82 -9.00
C ILE A 180 -11.45 2.71 -10.02
N ARG A 181 -10.36 1.96 -9.84
CA ARG A 181 -9.93 0.88 -10.73
C ARG A 181 -10.62 -0.44 -10.41
#